data_AF-A0AA95H2H3-F1
#
_entry.id   AF-A0AA95H2H3-F1
#
_cell.length_a   1.000
_cell.length_b   1.000
_cell.length_c   1.000
_cell.angle_alpha   90.00
_cell.angle_beta   90.00
_cell.angle_gamma   90.00
#
_symmetry.space_group_name_H-M   'P 1'
#
loop_
_entity.id
_entity.type
_entity.pdbx_description
1 polymer ?
#
loop_
_entity_poly.entity_id
_entity_poly.type
_entity_poly.pdbx_seq_one_letter_code
_entity_poly.pdbx_strand_id
1 'polypeptide(L)'
;MAESDTLARRLDQIQNSFDDGPCLTALRTRTIAHVPDVHSEQRWPDYMTAAAATNVGSILALPMELNRTAEAVVNLYSTRQHGFSEEDIMAAERVTATGAKALHLAVKMAQLRDARDNLTAALESRATIDTAVGIIMAQNRCCRDAAFQILAKASSHRNVKLRTVAAGIIAKVGGDQRITANFEE
;
A
#
# COMPACT_ATOMS: atom_id res chain seq x y z
N MET A 1 8.95 -7.16 -5.60
CA MET A 1 9.84 -6.26 -6.35
C MET A 1 9.36 -6.22 -7.79
N ALA A 2 9.87 -5.32 -8.63
CA ALA A 2 9.50 -5.27 -10.04
C ALA A 2 10.75 -5.59 -10.84
N GLU A 3 10.77 -6.74 -11.51
CA GLU A 3 11.93 -7.21 -12.24
C GLU A 3 11.67 -7.08 -13.76
N SER A 4 12.58 -6.41 -14.46
CA SER A 4 12.48 -6.22 -15.92
C SER A 4 12.77 -7.49 -16.71
N ASP A 5 13.62 -8.36 -16.18
CA ASP A 5 14.14 -9.52 -16.90
C ASP A 5 14.61 -10.64 -15.94
N THR A 6 15.06 -11.75 -16.55
CA THR A 6 15.48 -12.97 -15.84
C THR A 6 16.77 -12.79 -15.05
N LEU A 7 17.70 -11.94 -15.50
CA LEU A 7 18.95 -11.64 -14.79
C LEU A 7 18.66 -10.79 -13.56
N ALA A 8 17.88 -9.73 -13.72
CA ALA A 8 17.44 -8.87 -12.63
C ALA A 8 16.75 -9.66 -11.52
N ARG A 9 15.84 -10.56 -11.87
CA ARG A 9 15.16 -11.45 -10.91
C ARG A 9 16.12 -12.41 -10.20
N ARG A 10 17.10 -12.95 -10.91
CA ARG A 10 18.09 -13.86 -10.29
C ARG A 10 18.99 -13.10 -9.31
N LEU A 11 19.48 -11.92 -9.69
CA LEU A 11 20.32 -11.09 -8.83
C LEU A 11 19.56 -10.55 -7.62
N ASP A 12 18.28 -10.25 -7.79
CA ASP A 12 17.41 -9.88 -6.69
C ASP A 12 17.21 -11.04 -5.68
N GLN A 13 16.93 -12.25 -6.17
CA GLN A 13 16.82 -13.43 -5.30
C GLN A 13 18.12 -13.76 -4.57
N ILE A 14 19.25 -13.62 -5.26
CA ILE A 14 20.58 -13.75 -4.66
C ILE A 14 20.73 -12.72 -3.55
N GLN A 15 20.47 -11.44 -3.83
CA GLN A 15 20.59 -10.39 -2.82
C GLN A 15 19.65 -10.60 -1.65
N ASN A 16 18.40 -11.02 -1.85
CA ASN A 16 17.50 -11.32 -0.74
C ASN A 16 17.97 -12.50 0.13
N SER A 17 18.86 -13.35 -0.40
CA SER A 17 19.48 -14.45 0.37
C SER A 17 20.66 -13.97 1.23
N PHE A 18 21.16 -12.76 0.99
CA PHE A 18 22.25 -12.13 1.73
C PHE A 18 21.74 -10.83 2.36
N ASP A 19 21.90 -10.62 3.66
CA ASP A 19 21.49 -9.33 4.28
C ASP A 19 22.48 -8.18 3.98
N ASP A 20 23.17 -8.25 2.84
CA ASP A 20 24.14 -7.24 2.40
C ASP A 20 24.28 -7.19 0.86
N GLY A 21 24.75 -6.04 0.35
CA GLY A 21 24.94 -5.82 -1.08
C GLY A 21 24.68 -4.38 -1.54
N PRO A 22 24.90 -4.09 -2.85
CA PRO A 22 24.75 -2.74 -3.41
C PRO A 22 23.36 -2.14 -3.21
N CYS A 23 22.28 -2.90 -3.42
CA CYS A 23 20.91 -2.40 -3.24
C CYS A 23 20.62 -2.05 -1.77
N LEU A 24 20.92 -2.97 -0.85
CA LEU A 24 20.70 -2.77 0.59
C LEU A 24 21.56 -1.63 1.13
N THR A 25 22.79 -1.49 0.62
CA THR A 25 23.64 -0.35 0.95
C THR A 25 23.04 0.94 0.43
N ALA A 26 22.64 1.01 -0.85
CA ALA A 26 22.00 2.19 -1.41
C ALA A 26 20.71 2.57 -0.65
N LEU A 27 19.92 1.59 -0.24
CA LEU A 27 18.72 1.78 0.58
C LEU A 27 19.07 2.37 1.95
N ARG A 28 20.11 1.84 2.62
CA ARG A 28 20.53 2.24 3.97
C ARG A 28 21.23 3.61 3.99
N THR A 29 22.13 3.86 3.05
CA THR A 29 22.97 5.07 3.03
C THR A 29 22.37 6.20 2.22
N ARG A 30 21.38 5.92 1.36
CA ARG A 30 20.78 6.87 0.40
C ARG A 30 21.79 7.46 -0.57
N THR A 31 22.83 6.69 -0.86
CA THR A 31 23.83 7.05 -1.86
C THR A 31 23.82 6.02 -2.97
N ILE A 32 24.15 6.45 -4.18
CA ILE A 32 24.33 5.54 -5.30
C ILE A 32 25.42 4.52 -4.95
N ALA A 33 25.11 3.23 -5.12
CA ALA A 33 26.10 2.17 -5.03
C ALA A 33 26.42 1.68 -6.45
N HIS A 34 27.60 2.08 -6.94
CA HIS A 34 28.11 1.69 -8.24
C HIS A 34 29.19 0.61 -8.09
N VAL A 35 29.02 -0.49 -8.83
CA VAL A 35 29.94 -1.61 -8.95
C VAL A 35 30.38 -1.69 -10.41
N PRO A 36 31.54 -1.11 -10.77
CA PRO A 36 32.00 -1.11 -12.15
C PRO A 36 32.44 -2.50 -12.61
N ASP A 37 32.96 -3.34 -11.71
CA ASP A 37 33.31 -4.73 -12.01
C ASP A 37 33.00 -5.62 -10.82
N VAL A 38 32.10 -6.57 -11.04
CA VAL A 38 31.62 -7.52 -10.02
C VAL A 38 32.73 -8.46 -9.54
N HIS A 39 33.71 -8.78 -10.38
CA HIS A 39 34.77 -9.73 -10.03
C HIS A 39 35.89 -9.13 -9.17
N SER A 40 36.02 -7.80 -9.16
CA SER A 40 37.02 -7.07 -8.37
C SER A 40 36.43 -6.35 -7.16
N GLU A 41 35.10 -6.35 -7.00
CA GLU A 41 34.41 -5.70 -5.89
C GLU A 41 34.54 -6.49 -4.58
N GLN A 42 34.87 -5.78 -3.50
CA GLN A 42 35.18 -6.37 -2.19
C GLN A 42 34.27 -5.89 -1.05
N ARG A 43 33.41 -4.87 -1.28
CA ARG A 43 32.53 -4.33 -0.23
C ARG A 43 31.50 -5.34 0.29
N TRP A 44 31.10 -6.31 -0.54
CA TRP A 44 30.09 -7.32 -0.22
C TRP A 44 30.52 -8.72 -0.68
N PRO A 45 31.50 -9.36 -0.03
CA PRO A 45 32.19 -10.53 -0.57
C PRO A 45 31.27 -11.72 -0.90
N ASP A 46 30.35 -12.06 -0.01
CA ASP A 46 29.45 -13.20 -0.18
C ASP A 46 28.46 -12.97 -1.34
N TYR A 47 27.87 -11.77 -1.39
CA TYR A 47 26.99 -11.37 -2.47
C TYR A 47 27.73 -11.30 -3.81
N MET A 48 28.94 -10.72 -3.86
CA MET A 48 29.72 -10.60 -5.09
C MET A 48 30.17 -11.96 -5.62
N THR A 49 30.52 -12.90 -4.73
CA THR A 49 30.82 -14.29 -5.11
C THR A 49 29.61 -14.95 -5.79
N ALA A 50 28.42 -14.79 -5.21
CA ALA A 50 27.20 -15.34 -5.80
C ALA A 50 26.77 -14.63 -7.09
N ALA A 51 26.94 -13.30 -7.15
CA ALA A 51 26.65 -12.50 -8.34
C ALA A 51 27.61 -12.84 -9.50
N ALA A 52 28.89 -13.05 -9.24
CA ALA A 52 29.90 -13.47 -10.21
C ALA A 52 29.63 -14.84 -10.83
N ALA A 53 28.85 -15.71 -10.16
CA ALA A 53 28.36 -16.96 -10.73
C ALA A 53 27.22 -16.76 -11.76
N THR A 54 26.84 -15.51 -12.05
CA THR A 54 25.92 -15.12 -13.12
C THR A 54 26.67 -14.38 -14.23
N ASN A 55 25.97 -13.94 -15.29
CA ASN A 55 26.58 -13.20 -16.40
C ASN A 55 26.66 -11.67 -16.16
N VAL A 56 26.56 -11.20 -14.91
CA VAL A 56 26.61 -9.77 -14.59
C VAL A 56 28.05 -9.28 -14.53
N GLY A 57 28.33 -8.18 -15.23
CA GLY A 57 29.63 -7.53 -15.27
C GLY A 57 29.69 -6.26 -14.42
N SER A 58 28.61 -5.49 -14.35
CA SER A 58 28.52 -4.27 -13.52
C SER A 58 27.12 -4.07 -12.96
N ILE A 59 27.03 -3.39 -11.81
CA ILE A 59 25.79 -3.14 -11.07
C ILE A 59 25.71 -1.65 -10.72
N LEU A 60 24.54 -1.04 -10.87
CA LEU A 60 24.26 0.31 -10.42
C LEU A 60 22.96 0.31 -9.61
N ALA A 61 23.06 0.63 -8.33
CA ALA A 61 21.91 0.72 -7.43
C ALA A 61 21.65 2.20 -7.07
N LEU A 62 20.47 2.68 -7.44
CA LEU A 62 20.06 4.08 -7.35
C LEU A 62 18.92 4.21 -6.34
N PRO A 63 19.12 4.87 -5.18
CA PRO A 63 18.05 5.03 -4.20
C PRO A 63 16.95 5.95 -4.73
N MET A 64 15.69 5.58 -4.43
CA MET A 64 14.51 6.40 -4.67
C MET A 64 14.03 7.00 -3.35
N GLU A 65 14.17 8.31 -3.22
CA GLU A 65 13.66 9.04 -2.08
C GLU A 65 12.15 9.29 -2.23
N LEU A 66 11.35 8.40 -1.63
CA LEU A 66 9.90 8.54 -1.57
C LEU A 66 9.47 9.37 -0.36
N ASN A 67 10.26 9.48 0.70
CA ASN A 67 9.97 10.36 1.85
C ASN A 67 11.26 10.69 2.63
N ARG A 68 11.17 10.88 3.96
CA ARG A 68 12.35 11.13 4.84
C ARG A 68 13.30 9.92 4.95
N THR A 69 12.95 8.79 4.35
CA THR A 69 13.75 7.57 4.18
C THR A 69 13.75 7.15 2.70
N ALA A 70 14.86 6.60 2.21
CA ALA A 70 14.82 5.88 0.93
C ALA A 70 14.03 4.59 1.16
N GLU A 71 12.90 4.45 0.46
CA GLU A 71 12.00 3.29 0.62
C GLU A 71 12.10 2.33 -0.57
N ALA A 72 12.75 2.74 -1.65
CA ALA A 72 12.94 1.93 -2.84
C ALA A 72 14.32 2.18 -3.46
N VAL A 73 14.78 1.24 -4.27
CA VAL A 73 16.03 1.33 -5.04
C VAL A 73 15.76 0.81 -6.44
N VAL A 74 16.30 1.50 -7.45
CA VAL A 74 16.36 1.02 -8.83
C VAL A 74 17.70 0.34 -9.04
N ASN A 75 17.68 -0.94 -9.38
CA ASN A 75 18.88 -1.68 -9.74
C ASN A 75 18.99 -1.80 -11.26
N LEU A 76 20.12 -1.39 -11.80
CA LEU A 76 20.49 -1.55 -13.20
C LEU A 76 21.67 -2.51 -13.29
N TYR A 77 21.60 -3.42 -14.25
CA TYR A 77 22.60 -4.47 -14.45
C TYR A 77 23.12 -4.42 -15.87
N SER A 78 24.42 -4.64 -16.04
CA SER A 78 25.05 -4.84 -17.35
C SER A 78 25.84 -6.13 -17.34
N THR A 79 25.88 -6.82 -18.48
CA THR A 79 26.75 -8.00 -18.66
C THR A 79 28.21 -7.61 -18.93
N ARG A 80 28.47 -6.33 -19.17
CA ARG A 80 29.82 -5.79 -19.39
C ARG A 80 30.36 -5.22 -18.08
N GLN A 81 31.64 -5.45 -17.83
CA GLN A 81 32.38 -4.63 -16.87
C GLN A 81 32.41 -3.18 -17.37
N HIS A 82 32.38 -2.24 -16.44
CA HIS A 82 32.32 -0.80 -16.70
C HIS A 82 31.17 -0.45 -17.64
N GLY A 83 30.03 -1.13 -17.46
CA GLY A 83 28.87 -1.01 -18.34
C GLY A 83 28.12 0.32 -18.26
N PHE A 84 28.48 1.19 -17.30
CA PHE A 84 27.86 2.48 -17.07
C PHE A 84 28.93 3.57 -17.13
N SER A 85 28.81 4.49 -18.09
CA SER A 85 29.61 5.71 -18.11
C SER A 85 29.11 6.70 -17.05
N GLU A 86 29.90 7.75 -16.77
CA GLU A 86 29.44 8.84 -15.90
C GLU A 86 28.17 9.52 -16.43
N GLU A 87 28.05 9.65 -17.75
CA GLU A 87 26.85 10.20 -18.39
C GLU A 87 25.62 9.30 -18.17
N ASP A 88 25.78 7.98 -18.30
CA ASP A 88 24.72 7.01 -18.02
C ASP A 88 24.27 7.07 -16.57
N ILE A 89 25.22 7.16 -15.63
CA ILE A 89 24.92 7.25 -14.19
C ILE A 89 24.14 8.52 -13.89
N MET A 90 24.58 9.67 -14.42
CA MET A 90 23.87 10.94 -14.26
C MET A 90 22.47 10.92 -14.89
N ALA A 91 22.31 10.29 -16.05
CA ALA A 91 21.02 10.14 -16.70
C ALA A 91 20.09 9.24 -15.89
N ALA A 92 20.58 8.09 -15.42
CA ALA A 92 19.83 7.15 -14.60
C ALA A 92 19.42 7.77 -13.26
N GLU A 93 20.27 8.58 -12.64
CA GLU A 93 19.94 9.33 -11.43
C GLU A 93 18.78 10.31 -11.67
N ARG A 94 18.82 11.09 -12.75
CA ARG A 94 17.73 12.04 -13.10
C ARG A 94 16.40 11.32 -13.36
N VAL A 95 16.43 10.21 -14.09
CA VAL A 95 15.23 9.40 -14.38
C VAL A 95 14.69 8.81 -13.07
N THR A 96 15.57 8.27 -12.22
CA THR A 96 15.21 7.69 -10.92
C THR A 96 14.57 8.73 -10.00
N ALA A 97 15.15 9.94 -9.92
CA ALA A 97 14.59 11.04 -9.13
C ALA A 97 13.22 11.49 -9.64
N THR A 98 13.02 11.50 -10.96
CA THR A 98 11.71 11.83 -11.57
C THR A 98 10.69 10.74 -11.28
N GLY A 99 11.08 9.47 -11.43
CA GLY A 99 10.26 8.31 -11.08
C GLY A 99 9.88 8.29 -9.60
N ALA A 100 10.79 8.67 -8.71
CA ALA A 100 10.54 8.76 -7.26
C ALA A 100 9.43 9.76 -6.94
N LYS A 101 9.43 10.94 -7.59
CA LYS A 101 8.35 11.93 -7.43
C LYS A 101 7.00 11.40 -7.92
N ALA A 102 6.98 10.73 -9.06
CA ALA A 102 5.75 10.16 -9.62
C ALA A 102 5.21 9.04 -8.71
N LEU A 103 6.08 8.14 -8.23
CA LEU A 103 5.71 7.07 -7.33
C LEU A 103 5.22 7.62 -5.98
N HIS A 104 5.90 8.62 -5.41
CA HIS A 104 5.46 9.29 -4.20
C HIS A 104 4.04 9.87 -4.34
N LEU A 105 3.77 10.57 -5.45
CA LEU A 105 2.44 11.12 -5.72
C LEU A 105 1.39 10.01 -5.85
N ALA A 106 1.70 8.93 -6.57
CA ALA A 106 0.78 7.81 -6.75
C ALA A 106 0.42 7.14 -5.41
N VAL A 107 1.43 6.87 -4.56
CA VAL A 107 1.23 6.29 -3.22
C VAL A 107 0.37 7.22 -2.35
N LYS A 108 0.67 8.52 -2.35
CA LYS A 108 -0.10 9.51 -1.58
C LYS A 108 -1.55 9.61 -2.06
N MET A 109 -1.79 9.56 -3.37
CA MET A 109 -3.14 9.56 -3.93
C MET A 109 -3.91 8.29 -3.56
N ALA A 110 -3.27 7.12 -3.56
CA ALA A 110 -3.88 5.87 -3.12
C ALA A 110 -4.28 5.95 -1.63
N GLN A 111 -3.36 6.39 -0.76
CA GLN A 111 -3.63 6.58 0.67
C GLN A 111 -4.80 7.55 0.94
N LEU A 112 -4.88 8.66 0.20
CA LEU A 112 -5.99 9.61 0.33
C LEU A 112 -7.32 9.03 -0.13
N ARG A 113 -7.33 8.19 -1.18
CA ARG A 113 -8.54 7.49 -1.64
C ARG A 113 -9.01 6.48 -0.60
N ASP A 114 -8.10 5.67 -0.05
CA ASP A 114 -8.43 4.70 0.99
C ASP A 114 -8.96 5.40 2.26
N ALA A 115 -8.34 6.51 2.67
CA ALA A 115 -8.79 7.30 3.80
C ALA A 115 -10.20 7.88 3.58
N ARG A 116 -10.47 8.41 2.38
CA ARG A 116 -11.79 8.89 1.98
C ARG A 116 -12.82 7.77 2.04
N ASP A 117 -12.52 6.61 1.47
CA ASP A 117 -13.45 5.50 1.37
C ASP A 117 -13.77 4.91 2.75
N ASN A 118 -12.76 4.83 3.63
CA ASN A 118 -12.94 4.44 5.03
C ASN A 118 -13.82 5.44 5.80
N LEU A 119 -13.60 6.74 5.61
CA LEU A 119 -14.40 7.78 6.25
C LEU A 119 -15.86 7.72 5.77
N THR A 120 -16.09 7.61 4.46
CA THR A 120 -17.44 7.46 3.88
C THR A 120 -18.13 6.23 4.45
N ALA A 121 -17.47 5.07 4.47
CA ALA A 121 -18.04 3.84 5.02
C ALA A 121 -18.36 3.95 6.53
N ALA A 122 -17.55 4.70 7.30
CA ALA A 122 -17.81 4.94 8.72
C ALA A 122 -19.02 5.87 8.92
N LEU A 123 -19.15 6.92 8.11
CA LEU A 123 -20.30 7.85 8.16
C LEU A 123 -21.60 7.16 7.75
N GLU A 124 -21.61 6.39 6.67
CA GLU A 124 -22.76 5.59 6.23
C GLU A 124 -23.18 4.57 7.30
N SER A 125 -22.20 3.89 7.90
CA SER A 125 -22.44 2.97 9.00
C SER A 125 -23.09 3.68 10.20
N ARG A 126 -22.60 4.87 10.56
CA ARG A 126 -23.17 5.66 11.67
C ARG A 126 -24.59 6.11 11.37
N ALA A 127 -24.85 6.65 10.18
CA ALA A 127 -26.18 7.08 9.77
C ALA A 127 -27.17 5.90 9.81
N THR A 128 -26.79 4.75 9.25
CA THR A 128 -27.60 3.52 9.27
C THR A 128 -27.90 3.07 10.71
N ILE A 129 -26.89 3.08 11.60
CA ILE A 129 -27.07 2.71 13.00
C ILE A 129 -28.01 3.69 13.71
N ASP A 130 -27.82 5.01 13.54
CA ASP A 130 -28.63 6.03 14.19
C ASP A 130 -30.10 5.96 13.72
N THR A 131 -30.35 5.71 12.43
CA THR A 131 -31.71 5.47 11.91
C THR A 131 -32.35 4.23 12.52
N ALA A 132 -31.62 3.11 12.59
CA ALA A 132 -32.14 1.88 13.20
C ALA A 132 -32.41 2.06 14.71
N VAL A 133 -31.54 2.79 15.42
CA VAL A 133 -31.77 3.16 16.82
C VAL A 133 -33.05 3.99 16.95
N GLY A 134 -33.28 4.96 16.08
CA GLY A 134 -34.53 5.73 16.04
C GLY A 134 -35.78 4.87 15.83
N ILE A 135 -35.72 3.90 14.92
CA ILE A 135 -36.80 2.92 14.71
C ILE A 135 -37.07 2.10 15.98
N ILE A 136 -36.02 1.57 16.61
CA ILE A 136 -36.13 0.76 17.83
C ILE A 136 -36.71 1.59 18.98
N MET A 137 -36.27 2.85 19.13
CA MET A 137 -36.82 3.79 20.12
C MET A 137 -38.33 3.98 19.92
N ALA A 138 -38.77 4.20 18.67
CA ALA A 138 -40.18 4.39 18.35
C ALA A 138 -41.02 3.14 18.64
N GLN A 139 -40.52 1.95 18.28
CA GLN A 139 -41.22 0.67 18.46
C GLN A 139 -41.26 0.21 19.92
N ASN A 140 -40.16 0.35 20.65
CA ASN A 140 -40.01 -0.17 22.02
C ASN A 140 -40.27 0.90 23.08
N ARG A 141 -40.56 2.14 22.68
CA ARG A 141 -40.78 3.30 23.56
C ARG A 141 -39.67 3.46 24.62
N CYS A 142 -38.42 3.34 24.17
CA CYS A 142 -37.25 3.38 25.04
C CYS A 142 -36.29 4.52 24.67
N CYS A 143 -35.39 4.87 25.58
CA CYS A 143 -34.37 5.87 25.34
C CYS A 143 -33.31 5.37 24.33
N ARG A 144 -32.51 6.29 23.79
CA ARG A 144 -31.46 6.00 22.80
C ARG A 144 -30.49 4.93 23.26
N ASP A 145 -30.05 4.99 24.51
CA ASP A 145 -29.07 4.06 25.07
C ASP A 145 -29.65 2.64 25.15
N ALA A 146 -30.90 2.49 25.60
CA ALA A 146 -31.60 1.21 25.62
C ALA A 146 -31.77 0.64 24.20
N ALA A 147 -32.16 1.47 23.24
CA ALA A 147 -32.29 1.07 21.83
C ALA A 147 -30.96 0.64 21.20
N PHE A 148 -29.86 1.35 21.49
CA PHE A 148 -28.53 0.97 21.04
C PHE A 148 -28.09 -0.36 21.66
N GLN A 149 -28.36 -0.59 22.96
CA GLN A 149 -28.06 -1.87 23.62
C GLN A 149 -28.85 -3.04 23.03
N ILE A 150 -30.11 -2.83 22.64
CA ILE A 150 -30.91 -3.83 21.91
C ILE A 150 -30.24 -4.18 20.59
N LEU A 151 -29.83 -3.17 19.82
CA LEU A 151 -29.14 -3.36 18.54
C LEU A 151 -27.79 -4.08 18.71
N ALA A 152 -27.01 -3.72 19.73
CA ALA A 152 -25.72 -4.34 20.06
C ALA A 152 -25.87 -5.80 20.52
N LYS A 153 -26.90 -6.10 21.33
CA LYS A 153 -27.25 -7.48 21.69
C LYS A 153 -27.63 -8.32 20.47
N ALA A 154 -28.41 -7.76 19.54
CA ALA A 154 -28.77 -8.46 18.31
C ALA A 154 -27.56 -8.73 17.40
N SER A 155 -26.62 -7.79 17.33
CA SER A 155 -25.35 -7.93 16.61
C SER A 155 -24.46 -9.01 17.21
N SER A 156 -24.22 -8.96 18.52
CA SER A 156 -23.38 -9.95 19.24
C SER A 156 -23.98 -11.35 19.21
N HIS A 157 -25.28 -11.49 19.47
CA HIS A 157 -25.96 -12.79 19.46
C HIS A 157 -25.90 -13.49 18.09
N ARG A 158 -25.90 -12.71 17.00
CA ARG A 158 -25.80 -13.25 15.63
C ARG A 158 -24.38 -13.31 15.08
N ASN A 159 -23.40 -12.77 15.81
CA ASN A 159 -22.03 -12.58 15.34
C ASN A 159 -21.94 -11.85 13.98
N VAL A 160 -22.80 -10.84 13.78
CA VAL A 160 -22.86 -10.03 12.54
C VAL A 160 -22.56 -8.57 12.87
N LYS A 161 -21.85 -7.88 11.98
CA LYS A 161 -21.52 -6.45 12.14
C LYS A 161 -22.77 -5.60 12.44
N LEU A 162 -22.67 -4.70 13.43
CA LEU A 162 -23.75 -3.85 13.91
C LEU A 162 -24.51 -3.11 12.78
N ARG A 163 -23.76 -2.56 11.82
CA ARG A 163 -24.30 -1.87 10.63
C ARG A 163 -25.20 -2.75 9.77
N THR A 164 -24.89 -4.04 9.65
CA THR A 164 -25.66 -4.99 8.85
C THR A 164 -26.97 -5.35 9.55
N VAL A 165 -26.94 -5.48 10.88
CA VAL A 165 -28.16 -5.65 11.68
C VAL A 165 -29.05 -4.42 11.58
N ALA A 166 -28.46 -3.22 11.68
CA ALA A 166 -29.16 -1.94 11.53
C ALA A 166 -29.84 -1.82 10.15
N ALA A 167 -29.11 -2.12 9.07
CA ALA A 167 -29.67 -2.15 7.71
C ALA A 167 -30.84 -3.14 7.59
N GLY A 168 -30.73 -4.32 8.21
CA GLY A 168 -31.82 -5.30 8.23
C GLY A 168 -33.07 -4.84 8.98
N ILE A 169 -32.93 -3.99 10.01
CA ILE A 169 -34.08 -3.37 10.70
C ILE A 169 -34.75 -2.34 9.80
N ILE A 170 -33.96 -1.48 9.16
CA ILE A 170 -34.46 -0.46 8.24
C ILE A 170 -35.23 -1.10 7.08
N ALA A 171 -34.67 -2.15 6.46
CA ALA A 171 -35.31 -2.86 5.36
C ALA A 171 -36.65 -3.51 5.74
N LYS A 172 -36.81 -3.96 6.99
CA LYS A 172 -38.08 -4.53 7.48
C LYS A 172 -39.17 -3.48 7.72
N VAL A 173 -38.79 -2.23 7.97
CA VAL A 173 -39.73 -1.12 8.18
C VAL A 173 -40.08 -0.44 6.86
N GLY A 174 -39.14 -0.36 5.91
CA GLY A 174 -39.34 0.22 4.58
C GLY A 174 -40.06 -0.67 3.56
N GLY A 175 -40.97 -1.57 4.00
CA GLY A 175 -41.78 -2.38 3.08
C GLY A 175 -42.58 -1.51 2.09
N ASP A 176 -42.79 -2.04 0.87
CA ASP A 176 -43.37 -1.40 -0.33
C ASP A 176 -44.78 -0.81 -0.15
N GLN A 177 -44.89 0.28 0.63
CA GLN A 177 -46.03 1.17 0.59
C GLN A 177 -45.56 2.52 0.06
N ARG A 178 -45.82 2.76 -1.23
CA ARG A 178 -45.90 4.13 -1.78
C ARG A 178 -46.94 4.89 -0.96
N ILE A 179 -46.48 5.65 0.03
CA ILE A 179 -47.34 6.59 0.75
C ILE A 179 -47.62 7.74 -0.23
N THR A 180 -48.78 7.73 -0.88
CA THR A 180 -49.38 8.96 -1.41
C THR A 180 -49.79 9.79 -0.20
N ALA A 181 -48.90 10.68 0.23
CA ALA A 181 -49.21 11.63 1.29
C ALA A 181 -50.16 12.68 0.72
N ASN A 182 -51.48 12.45 0.86
CA ASN A 182 -52.46 13.52 0.78
C ASN A 182 -52.42 14.26 2.11
N PHE A 183 -51.72 15.40 2.12
CA PHE A 183 -51.91 16.41 3.14
C PHE A 183 -53.17 17.20 2.76
N GLU A 184 -54.28 16.98 3.47
CA GLU A 184 -55.43 17.88 3.44
C GLU A 184 -55.35 18.81 4.66
N GLU A 185 -55.56 20.11 4.39
CA GLU A 185 -55.65 21.23 5.34
C GLU A 185 -56.90 21.18 6.23
#